data_AF-A0A7V1PXM4-F1
#
_entry.id   AF-A0A7V1PXM4-F1
#
_cell.length_a   1.000
_cell.length_b   1.000
_cell.length_c   1.000
_cell.angle_alpha   90.00
_cell.angle_beta   90.00
_cell.angle_gamma   90.00
#
_symmetry.space_group_name_H-M   'P 1'
#
loop_
_entity.id
_entity.type
_entity.pdbx_description
1 polymer ?
#
loop_
_entity_poly.entity_id
_entity_poly.type
_entity_poly.pdbx_seq_one_letter_code
_entity_poly.pdbx_strand_id
1 'polypeptide(L)'
;MEQKKLFLLNSSKLYREFTKETSNDCIRRFIAFKIILNCMSFEDLINNRQFSGVRPIRDVFLAHKQENDFFNAFAASELIKGSLIDDLIIFMEENSDSDSNYFPELDNEENKKKLLNLTNSILNKYESDYYSGFRLSNNFLCSDKEQIKEISSGHIASVFYRYNSSKELSFLANYFISNMLETDEYEFTLNNSKIDYILHAVNMCDCIFKDTHNSFSIDGLYEAMDSEQIGDKQYLDALKADSSFWDIYAKLRRIRNKLSGHMDRLVALEALLNQIKELDFDNAFEFVNKLDEAVYKTACTHIAIKTHNMPNRPNAQKINDENIIEIKGMQNTAYF
;
A
#
# COMPACT_ATOMS: atom_id res chain seq x y z
N MET A 1 18.70 -1.74 19.29
CA MET A 1 17.30 -2.23 19.39
C MET A 1 16.37 -1.08 19.72
N GLU A 2 16.69 -0.27 20.74
CA GLU A 2 15.92 0.91 21.13
C GLU A 2 15.64 1.90 19.97
N GLN A 3 16.67 2.27 19.20
CA GLN A 3 16.48 3.18 18.05
C GLN A 3 15.44 2.69 17.04
N LYS A 4 15.31 1.37 16.84
CA LYS A 4 14.32 0.79 15.93
C LYS A 4 12.92 0.84 16.51
N LYS A 5 12.77 0.57 17.82
CA LYS A 5 11.51 0.72 18.55
C LYS A 5 11.02 2.17 18.44
N LEU A 6 11.91 3.13 18.73
CA LEU A 6 11.62 4.56 18.61
C LEU A 6 11.29 4.98 17.19
N PHE A 7 12.01 4.49 16.18
CA PHE A 7 11.67 4.76 14.78
C PHE A 7 10.24 4.32 14.41
N LEU A 8 9.86 3.10 14.80
CA LEU A 8 8.51 2.56 14.53
C LEU A 8 7.42 3.32 15.30
N LEU A 9 7.67 3.65 16.57
CA LEU A 9 6.76 4.46 17.39
C LEU A 9 6.58 5.87 16.79
N ASN A 10 7.67 6.53 16.45
CA ASN A 10 7.66 7.89 15.89
C ASN A 10 7.03 7.93 14.50
N SER A 11 7.26 6.92 13.67
CA SER A 11 6.56 6.74 12.39
C SER A 11 5.06 6.56 12.60
N SER A 12 4.66 5.80 13.60
CA SER A 12 3.24 5.59 13.92
C SER A 12 2.55 6.86 14.43
N LYS A 13 3.24 7.64 15.28
CA LYS A 13 2.77 8.95 15.75
C LYS A 13 2.61 9.95 14.60
N LEU A 14 3.56 9.99 13.67
CA LEU A 14 3.47 10.82 12.47
C LEU A 14 2.23 10.49 11.64
N TYR A 15 2.04 9.21 11.30
CA TYR A 15 0.90 8.80 10.49
C TYR A 15 -0.42 9.00 11.22
N ARG A 16 -0.45 8.97 12.57
CA ARG A 16 -1.62 9.37 13.36
C ARG A 16 -1.97 10.86 13.19
N GLU A 17 -1.00 11.74 12.98
CA GLU A 17 -1.32 13.13 12.64
C GLU A 17 -1.84 13.23 11.20
N PHE A 18 -1.24 12.50 10.24
CA PHE A 18 -1.69 12.50 8.84
C PHE A 18 -3.12 11.98 8.67
N THR A 19 -3.61 11.05 9.49
CA THR A 19 -5.00 10.59 9.44
C THR A 19 -6.02 11.70 9.78
N LYS A 20 -5.61 12.74 10.50
CA LYS A 20 -6.43 13.90 10.83
C LYS A 20 -6.50 14.92 9.69
N GLU A 21 -5.56 14.87 8.76
CA GLU A 21 -5.44 15.81 7.64
C GLU A 21 -6.34 15.45 6.44
N THR A 22 -7.21 14.44 6.56
CA THR A 22 -8.20 14.10 5.53
C THR A 22 -9.55 13.71 6.12
N SER A 23 -10.63 14.19 5.49
CA SER A 23 -12.00 13.75 5.78
C SER A 23 -12.37 12.46 5.03
N ASN A 24 -11.58 12.04 4.04
CA ASN A 24 -11.84 10.85 3.24
C ASN A 24 -11.49 9.58 4.03
N ASP A 25 -12.49 8.76 4.32
CA ASP A 25 -12.33 7.55 5.12
C ASP A 25 -11.39 6.52 4.48
N CYS A 26 -11.41 6.38 3.15
CA CYS A 26 -10.55 5.42 2.46
C CYS A 26 -9.07 5.84 2.53
N ILE A 27 -8.78 7.12 2.27
CA ILE A 27 -7.43 7.68 2.41
C ILE A 27 -6.97 7.61 3.86
N ARG A 28 -7.84 7.93 4.82
CA ARG A 28 -7.53 7.81 6.25
C ARG A 28 -7.09 6.40 6.62
N ARG A 29 -7.78 5.37 6.11
CA ARG A 29 -7.42 3.97 6.37
C ARG A 29 -6.13 3.56 5.66
N PHE A 30 -5.84 4.06 4.45
CA PHE A 30 -4.56 3.86 3.79
C PHE A 30 -3.40 4.38 4.63
N ILE A 31 -3.53 5.59 5.19
CA ILE A 31 -2.52 6.18 6.08
C ILE A 31 -2.40 5.34 7.35
N ALA A 32 -3.53 4.97 7.97
CA ALA A 32 -3.54 4.17 9.19
C ALA A 32 -2.93 2.76 9.02
N PHE A 33 -2.93 2.21 7.82
CA PHE A 33 -2.30 0.92 7.54
C PHE A 33 -0.81 0.91 7.89
N LYS A 34 -0.11 2.04 7.74
CA LYS A 34 1.28 2.18 8.18
C LYS A 34 1.47 1.92 9.67
N ILE A 35 0.55 2.43 10.50
CA ILE A 35 0.58 2.28 11.95
C ILE A 35 0.49 0.79 12.33
N ILE A 36 -0.36 0.04 11.63
CA ILE A 36 -0.50 -1.41 11.80
C ILE A 36 0.82 -2.12 11.47
N LEU A 37 1.42 -1.83 10.30
CA LEU A 37 2.69 -2.45 9.90
C LEU A 37 3.84 -2.15 10.86
N ASN A 38 3.89 -0.92 11.37
CA ASN A 38 4.88 -0.51 12.35
C ASN A 38 4.69 -1.25 13.68
N CYS A 39 3.45 -1.32 14.17
CA CYS A 39 3.14 -2.06 15.41
C CYS A 39 3.50 -3.54 15.26
N MET A 40 3.17 -4.18 14.14
CA MET A 40 3.54 -5.58 13.91
C MET A 40 5.05 -5.81 13.92
N SER A 41 5.81 -4.88 13.31
CA SER A 41 7.28 -4.91 13.33
C SER A 41 7.81 -4.70 14.76
N PHE A 42 7.16 -3.82 15.53
CA PHE A 42 7.50 -3.53 16.92
C PHE A 42 7.27 -4.76 17.81
N GLU A 43 6.09 -5.39 17.73
CA GLU A 43 5.75 -6.65 18.40
C GLU A 43 6.81 -7.73 18.14
N ASP A 44 7.25 -7.85 16.88
CA ASP A 44 8.32 -8.78 16.54
C ASP A 44 9.63 -8.37 17.22
N LEU A 45 10.05 -7.09 17.19
CA LEU A 45 11.28 -6.63 17.86
C LEU A 45 11.33 -6.95 19.36
N ILE A 46 10.21 -6.81 20.07
CA ILE A 46 10.11 -7.09 21.51
C ILE A 46 9.67 -8.51 21.84
N ASN A 47 9.40 -9.33 20.81
CA ASN A 47 8.90 -10.69 20.95
C ASN A 47 7.59 -10.79 21.77
N ASN A 48 6.68 -9.84 21.57
CA ASN A 48 5.37 -9.78 22.23
C ASN A 48 4.28 -9.53 21.19
N ARG A 49 3.50 -10.57 20.85
CA ARG A 49 2.42 -10.50 19.85
C ARG A 49 1.06 -10.41 20.55
N GLN A 50 0.66 -9.21 20.92
CA GLN A 50 -0.56 -8.89 21.65
C GLN A 50 -1.78 -8.68 20.73
N PHE A 51 -1.58 -8.14 19.52
CA PHE A 51 -2.67 -7.74 18.61
C PHE A 51 -2.95 -8.77 17.52
N SER A 52 -3.17 -10.03 17.90
CA SER A 52 -3.41 -11.14 16.96
C SER A 52 -4.60 -10.91 16.02
N GLY A 53 -5.63 -10.16 16.46
CA GLY A 53 -6.80 -9.81 15.64
C GLY A 53 -6.55 -8.75 14.55
N VAL A 54 -5.45 -8.01 14.63
CA VAL A 54 -5.09 -6.93 13.68
C VAL A 54 -4.12 -7.43 12.62
N ARG A 55 -3.30 -8.45 12.94
CA ARG A 55 -2.31 -9.01 12.02
C ARG A 55 -2.89 -9.51 10.68
N PRO A 56 -4.11 -10.10 10.62
CA PRO A 56 -4.72 -10.49 9.36
C PRO A 56 -4.95 -9.31 8.40
N ILE A 57 -5.11 -8.07 8.90
CA ILE A 57 -5.26 -6.88 8.04
C ILE A 57 -4.08 -6.78 7.07
N ARG A 58 -2.86 -7.12 7.51
CA ARG A 58 -1.68 -7.16 6.64
C ARG A 58 -1.89 -8.07 5.43
N ASP A 59 -2.57 -9.20 5.59
CA ASP A 59 -2.76 -10.18 4.52
C ASP A 59 -3.74 -9.70 3.44
N VAL A 60 -4.51 -8.63 3.72
CA VAL A 60 -5.32 -7.91 2.72
C VAL A 60 -4.42 -7.08 1.78
N PHE A 61 -3.37 -6.47 2.33
CA PHE A 61 -2.52 -5.53 1.62
C PHE A 61 -1.21 -6.14 1.10
N LEU A 62 -0.83 -7.31 1.61
CA LEU A 62 0.30 -8.10 1.12
C LEU A 62 -0.20 -9.23 0.20
N ALA A 63 0.65 -9.67 -0.72
CA ALA A 63 0.35 -10.74 -1.69
C ALA A 63 0.24 -12.15 -1.06
N HIS A 64 -0.61 -12.33 -0.06
CA HIS A 64 -0.82 -13.57 0.69
C HIS A 64 -2.09 -14.32 0.23
N LYS A 65 -2.11 -15.65 0.44
CA LYS A 65 -3.24 -16.53 0.09
C LYS A 65 -4.54 -16.11 0.78
N GLN A 66 -5.61 -16.01 0.00
CA GLN A 66 -6.97 -15.80 0.50
C GLN A 66 -7.54 -17.14 0.96
N GLU A 67 -7.23 -17.53 2.19
CA GLU A 67 -7.96 -18.58 2.89
C GLU A 67 -9.18 -17.98 3.61
N ASN A 68 -9.95 -18.78 4.36
CA ASN A 68 -11.16 -18.34 5.10
C ASN A 68 -10.93 -17.07 5.96
N ASP A 69 -9.68 -16.76 6.30
CA ASP A 69 -9.26 -15.58 7.05
C ASP A 69 -9.35 -14.25 6.29
N PHE A 70 -9.58 -14.25 4.97
CA PHE A 70 -9.74 -13.03 4.18
C PHE A 70 -10.96 -12.18 4.61
N PHE A 71 -12.10 -12.82 4.87
CA PHE A 71 -13.29 -12.12 5.36
C PHE A 71 -13.14 -11.66 6.82
N ASN A 72 -12.37 -12.40 7.62
CA ASN A 72 -12.01 -11.98 8.97
C ASN A 72 -11.11 -10.74 8.92
N ALA A 73 -10.17 -10.68 7.98
CA ALA A 73 -9.31 -9.53 7.77
C ALA A 73 -10.06 -8.31 7.20
N PHE A 74 -11.04 -8.53 6.32
CA PHE A 74 -11.98 -7.50 5.87
C PHE A 74 -12.76 -6.91 7.05
N ALA A 75 -13.34 -7.75 7.91
CA ALA A 75 -14.05 -7.29 9.09
C ALA A 75 -13.11 -6.56 10.07
N ALA A 76 -11.85 -6.99 10.18
CA ALA A 76 -10.85 -6.32 10.99
C ALA A 76 -10.44 -4.94 10.44
N SER A 77 -10.56 -4.68 9.13
CA SER A 77 -10.25 -3.34 8.57
C SER A 77 -11.23 -2.26 9.05
N GLU A 78 -12.43 -2.64 9.49
CA GLU A 78 -13.38 -1.74 10.16
C GLU A 78 -12.86 -1.27 11.52
N LEU A 79 -11.98 -2.05 12.17
CA LEU A 79 -11.35 -1.68 13.43
C LEU A 79 -10.32 -0.56 13.26
N ILE A 80 -9.86 -0.28 12.02
CA ILE A 80 -8.97 0.87 11.72
C ILE A 80 -9.64 2.21 12.08
N LYS A 81 -10.96 2.23 12.31
CA LYS A 81 -11.68 3.39 12.81
C LYS A 81 -11.25 3.75 14.24
N GLY A 82 -10.29 4.66 14.35
CA GLY A 82 -9.98 5.43 15.56
C GLY A 82 -9.40 4.62 16.71
N SER A 83 -10.26 4.04 17.57
CA SER A 83 -9.88 3.50 18.88
C SER A 83 -8.75 2.47 18.82
N LEU A 84 -8.70 1.64 17.77
CA LEU A 84 -7.62 0.67 17.60
C LEU A 84 -6.27 1.34 17.32
N ILE A 85 -6.23 2.43 16.54
CA ILE A 85 -4.98 3.13 16.18
C ILE A 85 -4.31 3.66 17.45
N ASP A 86 -5.11 4.25 18.34
CA ASP A 86 -4.62 4.79 19.60
C ASP A 86 -4.12 3.67 20.53
N ASP A 87 -4.84 2.54 20.63
CA ASP A 87 -4.41 1.36 21.40
C ASP A 87 -3.06 0.81 20.94
N LEU A 88 -2.83 0.73 19.62
CA LEU A 88 -1.55 0.27 19.06
C LEU A 88 -0.40 1.21 19.42
N ILE A 89 -0.64 2.53 19.40
CA ILE A 89 0.38 3.53 19.74
C ILE A 89 0.67 3.52 21.24
N ILE A 90 -0.35 3.48 22.09
CA ILE A 90 -0.20 3.38 23.55
C ILE A 90 0.63 2.15 23.91
N PHE A 91 0.35 1.00 23.30
CA PHE A 91 1.15 -0.20 23.50
C PHE A 91 2.64 0.02 23.17
N MET A 92 2.95 0.65 22.03
CA MET A 92 4.34 0.93 21.66
C MET A 92 5.00 1.94 22.62
N GLU A 93 4.26 2.90 23.16
CA GLU A 93 4.73 3.84 24.18
C GLU A 93 5.08 3.11 25.49
N GLU A 94 4.16 2.28 26.00
CA GLU A 94 4.33 1.51 27.24
C GLU A 94 5.52 0.53 27.19
N ASN A 95 5.94 0.12 25.98
CA ASN A 95 7.02 -0.83 25.74
C ASN A 95 8.31 -0.17 25.18
N SER A 96 8.39 1.16 25.20
CA SER A 96 9.60 1.92 24.83
C SER A 96 10.20 2.57 26.07
N ASP A 97 11.51 2.40 26.28
CA ASP A 97 12.17 2.78 27.54
C ASP A 97 12.52 4.29 27.61
N SER A 98 11.91 5.13 26.76
CA SER A 98 12.27 6.55 26.69
C SER A 98 11.07 7.45 26.49
N ASP A 99 11.05 8.55 27.23
CA ASP A 99 10.24 9.76 26.98
C ASP A 99 10.63 10.50 25.68
N SER A 100 11.56 9.97 24.89
CA SER A 100 12.03 10.63 23.67
C SER A 100 11.02 10.46 22.53
N ASN A 101 10.04 11.36 22.48
CA ASN A 101 9.46 11.82 21.22
C ASN A 101 10.57 12.53 20.43
N TYR A 102 11.61 11.81 19.97
CA TYR A 102 12.58 12.41 19.06
C TYR A 102 12.00 12.38 17.66
N PHE A 103 11.17 13.36 17.36
CA PHE A 103 10.58 13.56 16.06
C PHE A 103 10.93 14.99 15.62
N PRO A 104 12.11 15.18 14.99
CA PRO A 104 12.62 16.52 14.69
C PRO A 104 11.63 17.42 13.93
N GLU A 105 10.73 16.83 13.13
CA GLU A 105 9.80 17.56 12.26
C GLU A 105 8.49 17.99 12.97
N LEU A 106 8.15 17.42 14.13
CA LEU A 106 6.98 17.74 14.98
C LEU A 106 7.41 18.39 16.31
N ASP A 107 8.68 18.29 16.70
CA ASP A 107 9.20 18.91 17.93
C ASP A 107 9.25 20.45 17.82
N ASN A 108 9.31 20.97 16.59
CA ASN A 108 9.15 22.39 16.28
C ASN A 108 7.73 22.65 15.74
N GLU A 109 6.93 23.42 16.46
CA GLU A 109 5.53 23.73 16.09
C GLU A 109 5.40 24.44 14.74
N GLU A 110 6.37 25.24 14.31
CA GLU A 110 6.36 25.86 12.98
C GLU A 110 6.57 24.81 11.88
N ASN A 111 7.58 23.95 12.03
CA ASN A 111 7.87 22.89 11.07
C ASN A 111 6.73 21.87 11.03
N LYS A 112 6.17 21.53 12.19
CA LYS A 112 4.97 20.69 12.30
C LYS A 112 3.83 21.26 11.50
N LYS A 113 3.53 22.55 11.66
CA LYS A 113 2.45 23.21 10.94
C LYS A 113 2.69 23.23 9.44
N LYS A 114 3.93 23.47 9.00
CA LYS A 114 4.30 23.42 7.57
C LYS A 114 4.12 22.01 7.00
N LEU A 115 4.61 20.99 7.72
CA LEU A 115 4.46 19.59 7.34
C LEU A 115 2.99 19.21 7.24
N LEU A 116 2.15 19.51 8.24
CA LEU A 116 0.73 19.17 8.23
C LEU A 116 -0.03 19.91 7.11
N ASN A 117 0.29 21.20 6.85
CA ASN A 117 -0.28 21.92 5.71
C ASN A 117 0.11 21.30 4.35
N LEU A 118 1.38 20.88 4.21
CA LEU A 118 1.86 20.20 3.01
C LEU A 118 1.18 18.83 2.86
N THR A 119 1.08 18.05 3.94
CA THR A 119 0.35 16.79 3.98
C THR A 119 -1.10 16.98 3.55
N ASN A 120 -1.83 17.94 4.14
CA ASN A 120 -3.21 18.21 3.73
C ASN A 120 -3.31 18.57 2.24
N SER A 121 -2.38 19.37 1.73
CA SER A 121 -2.31 19.72 0.30
C SER A 121 -2.06 18.49 -0.59
N ILE A 122 -1.14 17.61 -0.18
CA ILE A 122 -0.85 16.34 -0.86
C ILE A 122 -2.08 15.44 -0.85
N LEU A 123 -2.75 15.26 0.30
CA LEU A 123 -3.91 14.39 0.42
C LEU A 123 -5.11 14.92 -0.39
N ASN A 124 -5.36 16.23 -0.37
CA ASN A 124 -6.39 16.85 -1.20
C ASN A 124 -6.07 16.72 -2.69
N LYS A 125 -4.79 16.84 -3.08
CA LYS A 125 -4.37 16.66 -4.48
C LYS A 125 -4.52 15.20 -4.90
N TYR A 126 -4.07 14.27 -4.07
CA TYR A 126 -4.27 12.84 -4.27
C TYR A 126 -5.75 12.52 -4.40
N GLU A 127 -6.62 13.02 -3.51
CA GLU A 127 -8.08 12.87 -3.60
C GLU A 127 -8.69 13.56 -4.83
N SER A 128 -8.13 14.66 -5.31
CA SER A 128 -8.62 15.30 -6.54
C SER A 128 -8.24 14.53 -7.79
N ASP A 129 -7.04 13.96 -7.83
CA ASP A 129 -6.55 13.16 -8.95
C ASP A 129 -7.16 11.75 -8.92
N TYR A 130 -7.49 11.29 -7.72
CA TYR A 130 -8.25 10.10 -7.43
C TYR A 130 -9.75 10.42 -7.43
N TYR A 131 -10.42 10.36 -8.58
CA TYR A 131 -11.87 10.57 -8.69
C TYR A 131 -12.64 10.08 -7.45
N SER A 132 -13.32 11.00 -6.76
CA SER A 132 -14.36 10.69 -5.78
C SER A 132 -15.52 9.99 -6.51
N GLY A 133 -15.32 8.71 -6.81
CA GLY A 133 -16.08 7.95 -7.80
C GLY A 133 -15.29 6.87 -8.53
N PHE A 134 -14.00 6.64 -8.23
CA PHE A 134 -13.25 5.50 -8.76
C PHE A 134 -13.91 4.19 -8.28
N ARG A 135 -14.70 3.62 -9.18
CA ARG A 135 -15.73 2.59 -8.94
C ARG A 135 -15.19 1.18 -8.75
N LEU A 136 -13.88 0.93 -8.75
CA LEU A 136 -13.36 -0.43 -8.68
C LEU A 136 -11.99 -0.51 -8.00
N SER A 137 -11.89 -1.49 -7.08
CA SER A 137 -10.66 -2.13 -6.57
C SER A 137 -10.13 -1.76 -5.19
N ASN A 138 -10.86 -1.04 -4.33
CA ASN A 138 -10.51 -1.06 -2.90
C ASN A 138 -11.68 -1.14 -1.93
N ASN A 139 -12.54 -2.13 -2.15
CA ASN A 139 -13.70 -2.45 -1.31
C ASN A 139 -13.36 -2.66 0.18
N PHE A 140 -12.08 -2.81 0.55
CA PHE A 140 -11.62 -3.05 1.92
C PHE A 140 -11.55 -1.83 2.81
N LEU A 141 -11.53 -0.61 2.24
CA LEU A 141 -11.33 0.61 3.03
C LEU A 141 -12.47 1.61 2.92
N CYS A 142 -13.44 1.31 2.07
CA CYS A 142 -14.59 2.15 1.85
C CYS A 142 -15.82 1.40 2.37
N SER A 143 -16.47 1.96 3.41
CA SER A 143 -17.54 1.29 4.17
C SER A 143 -18.90 1.98 4.08
N ASP A 144 -19.02 3.00 3.22
CA ASP A 144 -20.20 3.84 3.24
C ASP A 144 -21.42 3.15 2.62
N LYS A 145 -22.60 3.58 3.06
CA LYS A 145 -23.87 3.22 2.43
C LYS A 145 -23.78 3.61 0.95
N GLU A 146 -24.33 2.75 0.07
CA GLU A 146 -24.37 2.94 -1.40
C GLU A 146 -23.11 2.54 -2.20
N GLN A 147 -22.14 1.86 -1.58
CA GLN A 147 -20.99 1.32 -2.33
C GLN A 147 -21.19 -0.14 -2.77
N ILE A 148 -20.78 -0.44 -4.01
CA ILE A 148 -20.79 -1.79 -4.58
C ILE A 148 -19.60 -2.58 -4.01
N LYS A 149 -19.88 -3.57 -3.15
CA LYS A 149 -18.89 -4.52 -2.68
C LYS A 149 -18.71 -5.62 -3.73
N GLU A 150 -17.70 -5.47 -4.57
CA GLU A 150 -17.30 -6.51 -5.52
C GLU A 150 -16.24 -7.41 -4.89
N ILE A 151 -16.64 -8.62 -4.51
CA ILE A 151 -15.74 -9.69 -4.12
C ILE A 151 -15.64 -10.60 -5.33
N SER A 152 -14.54 -10.53 -6.07
CA SER A 152 -14.35 -11.49 -7.14
C SER A 152 -13.77 -12.77 -6.57
N SER A 153 -14.47 -13.88 -6.81
CA SER A 153 -14.12 -15.22 -6.33
C SER A 153 -13.10 -15.95 -7.21
N GLY A 154 -12.61 -15.31 -8.28
CA GLY A 154 -11.64 -15.90 -9.22
C GLY A 154 -10.18 -15.50 -8.93
N HIS A 155 -9.24 -16.39 -9.26
CA HIS A 155 -7.80 -16.20 -9.01
C HIS A 155 -7.26 -14.91 -9.66
N ILE A 156 -7.65 -14.63 -10.92
CA ILE A 156 -7.21 -13.44 -11.65
C ILE A 156 -7.70 -12.14 -11.01
N ALA A 157 -8.97 -12.05 -10.67
CA ALA A 157 -9.52 -10.82 -10.12
C ALA A 157 -9.01 -10.56 -8.69
N SER A 158 -8.76 -11.62 -7.93
CA SER A 158 -8.05 -11.56 -6.65
C SER A 158 -6.65 -10.94 -6.81
N VAL A 159 -5.93 -11.29 -7.89
CA VAL A 159 -4.62 -10.68 -8.23
C VAL A 159 -4.76 -9.20 -8.55
N PHE A 160 -5.67 -8.81 -9.44
CA PHE A 160 -5.86 -7.39 -9.81
C PHE A 160 -6.28 -6.52 -8.63
N TYR A 161 -7.10 -7.07 -7.73
CA TYR A 161 -7.51 -6.40 -6.51
C TYR A 161 -6.28 -5.98 -5.65
N ARG A 162 -5.36 -6.91 -5.37
CA ARG A 162 -4.16 -6.64 -4.58
C ARG A 162 -3.16 -5.75 -5.30
N TYR A 163 -3.02 -5.98 -6.61
CA TYR A 163 -2.16 -5.18 -7.47
C TYR A 163 -2.56 -3.70 -7.41
N ASN A 164 -3.85 -3.41 -7.65
CA ASN A 164 -4.36 -2.04 -7.61
C ASN A 164 -4.28 -1.45 -6.20
N SER A 165 -4.54 -2.24 -5.15
CA SER A 165 -4.37 -1.77 -3.77
C SER A 165 -2.96 -1.30 -3.47
N SER A 166 -1.96 -2.07 -3.91
CA SER A 166 -0.55 -1.67 -3.76
C SER A 166 -0.18 -0.52 -4.70
N LYS A 167 -0.75 -0.46 -5.90
CA LYS A 167 -0.58 0.66 -6.84
C LYS A 167 -1.02 1.99 -6.24
N GLU A 168 -2.20 2.04 -5.65
CA GLU A 168 -2.72 3.28 -5.03
C GLU A 168 -1.82 3.72 -3.86
N LEU A 169 -1.38 2.79 -3.01
CA LEU A 169 -0.47 3.10 -1.91
C LEU A 169 0.92 3.53 -2.38
N SER A 170 1.44 2.96 -3.48
CA SER A 170 2.70 3.41 -4.08
C SER A 170 2.57 4.79 -4.72
N PHE A 171 1.42 5.10 -5.32
CA PHE A 171 1.11 6.44 -5.84
C PHE A 171 1.04 7.47 -4.72
N LEU A 172 0.31 7.19 -3.65
CA LEU A 172 0.26 8.08 -2.48
C LEU A 172 1.68 8.35 -1.95
N ALA A 173 2.50 7.31 -1.76
CA ALA A 173 3.89 7.46 -1.34
C ALA A 173 4.72 8.31 -2.32
N ASN A 174 4.50 8.17 -3.63
CA ASN A 174 5.15 8.99 -4.64
C ASN A 174 4.79 10.48 -4.54
N TYR A 175 3.53 10.82 -4.24
CA TYR A 175 3.16 12.22 -3.98
C TYR A 175 3.98 12.80 -2.82
N PHE A 176 4.14 12.08 -1.72
CA PHE A 176 4.97 12.53 -0.61
C PHE A 176 6.44 12.68 -1.02
N ILE A 177 7.02 11.67 -1.69
CA ILE A 177 8.42 11.73 -2.14
C ILE A 177 8.64 12.93 -3.05
N SER A 178 7.82 13.09 -4.09
CA SER A 178 7.98 14.15 -5.08
C SER A 178 7.84 15.56 -4.49
N ASN A 179 7.08 15.73 -3.41
CA ASN A 179 6.89 17.03 -2.75
C ASN A 179 7.90 17.28 -1.61
N MET A 180 8.71 16.29 -1.23
CA MET A 180 9.64 16.40 -0.09
C MET A 180 11.10 16.13 -0.46
N LEU A 181 11.39 15.62 -1.67
CA LEU A 181 12.73 15.17 -2.09
C LEU A 181 13.80 16.27 -2.00
N GLU A 182 13.42 17.54 -2.18
CA GLU A 182 14.32 18.69 -2.17
C GLU A 182 14.39 19.42 -0.82
N THR A 183 13.74 18.89 0.23
CA THR A 183 13.63 19.55 1.53
C THR A 183 14.25 18.71 2.65
N ASP A 184 15.42 19.14 3.13
CA ASP A 184 16.10 18.50 4.27
C ASP A 184 15.29 18.58 5.58
N GLU A 185 14.32 19.50 5.68
CA GLU A 185 13.45 19.68 6.86
C GLU A 185 12.50 18.50 7.12
N TYR A 186 12.27 17.63 6.12
CA TYR A 186 11.32 16.51 6.19
C TYR A 186 11.96 15.13 5.99
N GLU A 187 13.22 14.96 6.42
CA GLU A 187 13.99 13.72 6.22
C GLU A 187 13.30 12.45 6.78
N PHE A 188 12.73 12.52 7.98
CA PHE A 188 12.03 11.41 8.61
C PHE A 188 10.74 11.06 7.87
N THR A 189 9.92 12.05 7.51
CA THR A 189 8.71 11.81 6.69
C THR A 189 9.10 11.23 5.33
N LEU A 190 10.08 11.82 4.64
CA LEU A 190 10.58 11.36 3.35
C LEU A 190 11.07 9.91 3.42
N ASN A 191 11.84 9.55 4.45
CA ASN A 191 12.30 8.18 4.64
C ASN A 191 11.13 7.19 4.80
N ASN A 192 10.07 7.58 5.52
CA ASN A 192 8.89 6.73 5.67
C ASN A 192 8.12 6.57 4.36
N SER A 193 7.92 7.65 3.60
CA SER A 193 7.27 7.59 2.29
C SER A 193 8.08 6.74 1.30
N LYS A 194 9.42 6.85 1.33
CA LYS A 194 10.32 5.98 0.56
C LYS A 194 10.17 4.50 0.93
N ILE A 195 10.07 4.18 2.22
CA ILE A 195 9.83 2.81 2.70
C ILE A 195 8.48 2.26 2.21
N ASP A 196 7.43 3.08 2.24
CA ASP A 196 6.10 2.69 1.79
C ASP A 196 6.09 2.45 0.28
N TYR A 197 6.71 3.35 -0.49
CA TYR A 197 6.86 3.17 -1.93
C TYR A 197 7.54 1.84 -2.27
N ILE A 198 8.67 1.54 -1.62
CA ILE A 198 9.41 0.29 -1.81
C ILE A 198 8.53 -0.92 -1.42
N LEU A 199 7.81 -0.86 -0.30
CA LEU A 199 6.92 -1.93 0.12
C LEU A 199 5.90 -2.26 -0.97
N HIS A 200 5.21 -1.24 -1.45
CA HIS A 200 4.11 -1.41 -2.38
C HIS A 200 4.57 -1.73 -3.80
N ALA A 201 5.70 -1.17 -4.26
CA ALA A 201 6.31 -1.55 -5.52
C ALA A 201 6.67 -3.04 -5.57
N VAL A 202 7.24 -3.58 -4.49
CA VAL A 202 7.55 -5.01 -4.44
C VAL A 202 6.28 -5.85 -4.37
N ASN A 203 5.26 -5.44 -3.59
CA ASN A 203 3.98 -6.14 -3.53
C ASN A 203 3.26 -6.17 -4.90
N MET A 204 3.33 -5.08 -5.67
CA MET A 204 2.79 -5.06 -7.03
C MET A 204 3.46 -6.14 -7.89
N CYS A 205 4.79 -6.28 -7.82
CA CYS A 205 5.51 -7.31 -8.56
C CYS A 205 5.13 -8.71 -8.10
N ASP A 206 5.07 -8.94 -6.78
CA ASP A 206 4.71 -10.23 -6.19
C ASP A 206 3.25 -10.65 -6.50
N CYS A 207 2.37 -9.70 -6.85
CA CYS A 207 1.03 -10.00 -7.35
C CYS A 207 1.03 -10.47 -8.81
N ILE A 208 2.01 -10.06 -9.62
CA ILE A 208 2.09 -10.41 -11.04
C ILE A 208 2.92 -11.66 -11.27
N PHE A 209 4.04 -11.78 -10.56
CA PHE A 209 4.93 -12.92 -10.56
C PHE A 209 5.04 -13.47 -9.15
N LYS A 210 4.76 -14.76 -8.98
CA LYS A 210 4.80 -15.40 -7.67
C LYS A 210 6.15 -15.24 -6.96
N ASP A 211 6.12 -14.84 -5.68
CA ASP A 211 7.30 -14.88 -4.81
C ASP A 211 7.59 -16.33 -4.41
N THR A 212 8.47 -16.99 -5.18
CA THR A 212 8.88 -18.38 -4.93
C THR A 212 9.63 -18.58 -3.60
N HIS A 213 10.03 -17.51 -2.91
CA HIS A 213 10.70 -17.60 -1.61
C HIS A 213 9.71 -17.52 -0.44
N ASN A 214 8.43 -17.21 -0.70
CA ASN A 214 7.39 -17.15 0.31
C ASN A 214 6.38 -18.29 0.10
N SER A 215 6.34 -19.25 1.03
CA SER A 215 5.41 -20.38 1.00
C SER A 215 3.93 -19.96 1.07
N PHE A 216 3.67 -18.75 1.56
CA PHE A 216 2.35 -18.14 1.65
C PHE A 216 2.02 -17.23 0.45
N SER A 217 2.94 -17.11 -0.53
CA SER A 217 2.69 -16.37 -1.76
C SER A 217 1.56 -17.03 -2.55
N ILE A 218 0.70 -16.18 -3.09
CA ILE A 218 -0.32 -16.54 -4.08
C ILE A 218 0.32 -16.95 -5.40
N ASP A 219 -0.46 -17.60 -6.26
CA ASP A 219 -0.16 -17.57 -7.69
C ASP A 219 -0.41 -16.14 -8.19
N GLY A 220 0.57 -15.57 -8.89
CA GLY A 220 0.45 -14.25 -9.49
C GLY A 220 -0.36 -14.29 -10.78
N LEU A 221 -0.54 -13.12 -11.41
CA LEU A 221 -1.26 -13.02 -12.69
C LEU A 221 -0.66 -13.96 -13.74
N TYR A 222 0.67 -14.02 -13.80
CA TYR A 222 1.40 -14.85 -14.74
C TYR A 222 1.05 -16.33 -14.57
N GLU A 223 1.09 -16.84 -13.33
CA GLU A 223 0.78 -18.23 -13.01
C GLU A 223 -0.71 -18.57 -13.20
N ALA A 224 -1.60 -17.64 -12.84
CA ALA A 224 -3.04 -17.82 -13.04
C ALA A 224 -3.39 -17.90 -14.53
N MET A 225 -2.85 -17.00 -15.37
CA MET A 225 -3.07 -17.01 -16.81
C MET A 225 -2.46 -18.25 -17.49
N ASP A 226 -1.31 -18.75 -16.99
CA ASP A 226 -0.70 -19.98 -17.49
C ASP A 226 -1.54 -21.22 -17.18
N SER A 227 -2.03 -21.34 -15.94
CA SER A 227 -2.81 -22.51 -15.51
C SER A 227 -4.20 -22.56 -16.14
N GLU A 228 -4.85 -21.40 -16.29
CA GLU A 228 -6.18 -21.29 -16.91
C GLU A 228 -6.12 -21.23 -18.45
N GLN A 229 -4.92 -21.10 -19.04
CA GLN A 229 -4.70 -20.93 -20.49
C GLN A 229 -5.50 -19.76 -21.09
N ILE A 230 -5.47 -18.62 -20.42
CA ILE A 230 -6.26 -17.43 -20.79
C ILE A 230 -5.42 -16.18 -21.01
N GLY A 231 -5.85 -15.36 -21.97
CA GLY A 231 -5.22 -14.11 -22.35
C GLY A 231 -3.85 -14.30 -23.03
N ASP A 232 -3.24 -13.19 -23.43
CA ASP A 232 -1.92 -13.16 -24.06
C ASP A 232 -0.90 -12.59 -23.07
N LYS A 233 0.10 -13.40 -22.75
CA LYS A 233 1.14 -13.11 -21.75
C LYS A 233 2.39 -12.45 -22.33
N GLN A 234 2.45 -12.15 -23.63
CA GLN A 234 3.67 -11.67 -24.30
C GLN A 234 4.34 -10.48 -23.59
N TYR A 235 3.56 -9.58 -22.99
CA TYR A 235 4.08 -8.41 -22.29
C TYR A 235 4.65 -8.78 -20.91
N LEU A 236 4.04 -9.73 -20.21
CA LEU A 236 4.61 -10.28 -18.98
C LEU A 236 5.84 -11.14 -19.26
N ASP A 237 5.85 -11.90 -20.36
CA ASP A 237 7.02 -12.67 -20.82
C ASP A 237 8.21 -11.75 -21.13
N ALA A 238 7.96 -10.64 -21.83
CA ALA A 238 8.98 -9.64 -22.12
C ALA A 238 9.55 -9.02 -20.85
N LEU A 239 8.68 -8.65 -19.90
CA LEU A 239 9.11 -8.10 -18.61
C LEU A 239 9.88 -9.14 -17.78
N LYS A 240 9.44 -10.40 -17.81
CA LYS A 240 10.12 -11.52 -17.13
C LYS A 240 11.51 -11.79 -17.72
N ALA A 241 11.73 -11.51 -19.00
CA ALA A 241 13.04 -11.64 -19.66
C ALA A 241 13.97 -10.42 -19.47
N ASP A 242 13.47 -9.30 -18.96
CA ASP A 242 14.27 -8.08 -18.72
C ASP A 242 15.09 -8.20 -17.43
N SER A 243 16.40 -8.46 -17.55
CA SER A 243 17.29 -8.57 -16.40
C SER A 243 17.40 -7.28 -15.59
N SER A 244 17.29 -6.12 -16.23
CA SER A 244 17.39 -4.82 -15.55
C SER A 244 16.20 -4.60 -14.62
N PHE A 245 15.00 -5.02 -15.03
CA PHE A 245 13.81 -5.00 -14.20
C PHE A 245 13.99 -5.85 -12.93
N TRP A 246 14.49 -7.08 -13.08
CA TRP A 246 14.71 -7.99 -11.97
C TRP A 246 15.84 -7.55 -11.02
N ASP A 247 16.88 -6.88 -11.53
CA ASP A 247 17.93 -6.31 -10.70
C ASP A 247 17.40 -5.19 -9.79
N ILE A 248 16.50 -4.34 -10.30
CA ILE A 248 15.82 -3.33 -9.49
C ILE A 248 14.87 -4.00 -8.48
N TYR A 249 14.04 -4.96 -8.90
CA TYR A 249 13.19 -5.74 -7.98
C TYR A 249 13.99 -6.35 -6.82
N ALA A 250 15.14 -6.98 -7.11
CA ALA A 250 15.98 -7.61 -6.10
C ALA A 250 16.52 -6.59 -5.08
N LYS A 251 16.92 -5.39 -5.54
CA LYS A 251 17.35 -4.28 -4.66
C LYS A 251 16.20 -3.81 -3.77
N LEU A 252 15.03 -3.54 -4.35
CA LEU A 252 13.85 -3.09 -3.62
C LEU A 252 13.40 -4.13 -2.59
N ARG A 253 13.30 -5.40 -2.99
CA ARG A 253 12.92 -6.52 -2.12
C ARG A 253 13.86 -6.69 -0.93
N ARG A 254 15.17 -6.53 -1.15
CA ARG A 254 16.17 -6.61 -0.08
C ARG A 254 15.98 -5.49 0.95
N ILE A 255 15.64 -4.28 0.51
CA ILE A 255 15.34 -3.16 1.40
C ILE A 255 14.03 -3.44 2.13
N ARG A 256 12.97 -3.77 1.39
CA ARG A 256 11.64 -4.13 1.92
C ARG A 256 11.75 -5.13 3.06
N ASN A 257 12.38 -6.28 2.82
CA ASN A 257 12.50 -7.36 3.81
C ASN A 257 13.25 -6.99 5.09
N LYS A 258 14.02 -5.89 5.10
CA LYS A 258 14.75 -5.41 6.27
C LYS A 258 14.06 -4.26 7.00
N LEU A 259 13.18 -3.52 6.31
CA LEU A 259 12.67 -2.22 6.79
C LEU A 259 11.15 -2.13 6.82
N SER A 260 10.44 -2.84 5.94
CA SER A 260 8.97 -2.83 5.87
C SER A 260 8.38 -4.24 5.98
N GLY A 261 7.37 -4.37 6.84
CA GLY A 261 6.74 -5.64 7.17
C GLY A 261 7.42 -6.40 8.30
N HIS A 262 8.76 -6.45 8.29
CA HIS A 262 9.58 -6.93 9.42
C HIS A 262 10.86 -6.10 9.53
N MET A 263 11.07 -5.44 10.66
CA MET A 263 12.32 -4.72 10.93
C MET A 263 13.44 -5.73 11.26
N ASP A 264 14.50 -5.74 10.46
CA ASP A 264 15.68 -6.57 10.68
C ASP A 264 16.21 -6.35 12.10
N ARG A 265 16.56 -7.41 12.84
CA ARG A 265 17.03 -7.30 14.23
C ARG A 265 18.54 -7.10 14.34
N LEU A 266 19.29 -7.55 13.34
CA LEU A 266 20.75 -7.66 13.35
C LEU A 266 21.44 -6.39 12.84
N VAL A 267 20.91 -5.75 11.80
CA VAL A 267 21.52 -4.58 11.16
C VAL A 267 21.11 -3.29 11.87
N ALA A 268 22.04 -2.40 12.20
CA ALA A 268 21.71 -1.12 12.84
C ALA A 268 20.75 -0.26 11.99
N LEU A 269 19.86 0.51 12.65
CA LEU A 269 18.85 1.32 11.95
C LEU A 269 19.49 2.29 10.94
N GLU A 270 20.58 2.96 11.32
CA GLU A 270 21.32 3.87 10.45
C GLU A 270 21.77 3.20 9.15
N ALA A 271 22.33 1.99 9.23
CA ALA A 271 22.75 1.22 8.06
C ALA A 271 21.55 0.74 7.21
N LEU A 272 20.37 0.57 7.81
CA LEU A 272 19.14 0.31 7.07
C LEU A 272 18.67 1.57 6.34
N LEU A 273 18.65 2.73 7.01
CA LEU A 273 18.24 4.01 6.42
C LEU A 273 19.20 4.45 5.31
N ASN A 274 20.51 4.19 5.43
CA ASN A 274 21.47 4.48 4.36
C ASN A 274 21.17 3.70 3.08
N GLN A 275 20.65 2.47 3.15
CA GLN A 275 20.23 1.73 1.95
C GLN A 275 19.07 2.42 1.20
N ILE A 276 18.21 3.16 1.91
CA ILE A 276 17.14 3.96 1.30
C ILE A 276 17.71 5.24 0.68
N LYS A 277 18.65 5.89 1.38
CA LYS A 277 19.29 7.13 0.90
C LYS A 277 20.10 6.91 -0.38
N GLU A 278 20.79 5.77 -0.47
CA GLU A 278 21.59 5.40 -1.64
C GLU A 278 20.75 4.82 -2.80
N LEU A 279 19.47 4.51 -2.56
CA LEU A 279 18.60 4.02 -3.62
C LEU A 279 18.23 5.18 -4.55
N ASP A 280 18.51 4.98 -5.83
CA ASP A 280 18.00 5.86 -6.89
C ASP A 280 16.50 5.61 -7.08
N PHE A 281 15.69 6.61 -6.69
CA PHE A 281 14.24 6.53 -6.78
C PHE A 281 13.72 6.70 -8.20
N ASP A 282 14.48 7.29 -9.13
CA ASP A 282 14.07 7.36 -10.54
C ASP A 282 14.00 5.95 -11.13
N ASN A 283 14.99 5.11 -10.81
CA ASN A 283 14.98 3.69 -11.16
C ASN A 283 13.81 2.93 -10.49
N ALA A 284 13.44 3.30 -9.26
CA ALA A 284 12.30 2.69 -8.57
C ALA A 284 10.94 3.13 -9.16
N PHE A 285 10.84 4.36 -9.67
CA PHE A 285 9.68 4.86 -10.43
C PHE A 285 9.57 4.17 -11.79
N GLU A 286 10.69 4.05 -12.52
CA GLU A 286 10.72 3.35 -13.81
C GLU A 286 10.31 1.88 -13.66
N PHE A 287 10.77 1.21 -12.60
CA PHE A 287 10.38 -0.17 -12.28
C PHE A 287 8.85 -0.33 -12.16
N VAL A 288 8.18 0.54 -11.38
CA VAL A 288 6.71 0.49 -11.23
C VAL A 288 6.01 0.80 -12.55
N ASN A 289 6.50 1.78 -13.32
CA ASN A 289 5.92 2.14 -14.61
C ASN A 289 6.01 0.99 -15.63
N LYS A 290 7.16 0.32 -15.72
CA LYS A 290 7.35 -0.86 -16.59
C LYS A 290 6.40 -1.99 -16.22
N LEU A 291 6.24 -2.25 -14.92
CA LEU A 291 5.32 -3.27 -14.42
C LEU A 291 3.86 -2.91 -14.76
N ASP A 292 3.44 -1.67 -14.48
CA ASP A 292 2.08 -1.20 -14.75
C ASP A 292 1.74 -1.22 -16.24
N GLU A 293 2.68 -0.83 -17.10
CA GLU A 293 2.51 -0.91 -18.55
C GLU A 293 2.33 -2.36 -19.02
N ALA A 294 3.13 -3.31 -18.51
CA ALA A 294 3.03 -4.71 -18.88
C ALA A 294 1.70 -5.33 -18.42
N VAL A 295 1.28 -5.03 -17.19
CA VAL A 295 0.00 -5.47 -16.63
C VAL A 295 -1.17 -4.90 -17.43
N TYR A 296 -1.14 -3.60 -17.74
CA TYR A 296 -2.18 -2.94 -18.54
C TYR A 296 -2.31 -3.55 -19.94
N LYS A 297 -1.18 -3.74 -20.64
CA LYS A 297 -1.22 -4.34 -21.99
C LYS A 297 -1.74 -5.77 -21.96
N THR A 298 -1.34 -6.55 -20.96
CA THR A 298 -1.83 -7.92 -20.72
C THR A 298 -3.33 -7.93 -20.41
N ALA A 299 -3.79 -7.05 -19.52
CA ALA A 299 -5.19 -6.86 -19.17
C ALA A 299 -6.07 -6.57 -20.40
N CYS A 300 -5.60 -5.74 -21.33
CA CYS A 300 -6.33 -5.41 -22.56
C CYS A 300 -6.59 -6.62 -23.48
N THR A 301 -5.89 -7.74 -23.28
CA THR A 301 -6.06 -8.98 -24.07
C THR A 301 -7.18 -9.88 -23.55
N HIS A 302 -7.81 -9.53 -22.41
CA HIS A 302 -8.86 -10.32 -21.77
C HIS A 302 -10.09 -9.45 -21.45
N ILE A 303 -11.28 -9.86 -21.91
CA ILE A 303 -12.53 -9.08 -21.84
C ILE A 303 -12.88 -8.65 -20.40
N ALA A 304 -12.62 -9.49 -19.40
CA ALA A 304 -12.91 -9.18 -18.00
C ALA A 304 -11.95 -8.16 -17.36
N ILE A 305 -10.83 -7.83 -18.01
CA ILE A 305 -9.80 -6.91 -17.48
C ILE A 305 -9.71 -5.63 -18.35
N LYS A 306 -10.59 -5.50 -19.36
CA LYS A 306 -10.54 -4.43 -20.37
C LYS A 306 -10.94 -3.04 -19.84
N THR A 307 -11.39 -2.94 -18.59
CA THR A 307 -11.57 -1.65 -17.93
C THR A 307 -10.22 -1.21 -17.36
N HIS A 308 -9.62 -0.16 -17.93
CA HIS A 308 -8.91 0.93 -17.21
C HIS A 308 -7.75 1.53 -18.02
N ASN A 309 -8.07 2.61 -18.73
CA ASN A 309 -7.11 3.68 -18.98
C ASN A 309 -7.89 5.00 -18.91
N MET A 310 -7.62 5.83 -17.89
CA MET A 310 -7.75 7.26 -18.11
C MET A 310 -6.33 7.75 -18.39
N PRO A 311 -6.00 8.10 -19.65
CA PRO A 311 -4.79 8.87 -19.90
C PRO A 311 -4.94 10.21 -19.17
N ASN A 312 -3.89 10.66 -18.50
CA ASN A 312 -3.78 12.03 -17.99
C ASN A 312 -4.06 13.05 -19.13
N ARG A 313 -5.31 13.52 -19.36
CA ARG A 313 -5.69 14.75 -20.13
C ARG A 313 -7.21 15.04 -20.28
N PRO A 314 -7.59 16.32 -20.58
CA PRO A 314 -8.79 17.00 -20.06
C PRO A 314 -10.09 16.91 -20.89
N ASN A 315 -10.27 15.91 -21.77
CA ASN A 315 -11.52 15.77 -22.53
C ASN A 315 -11.90 14.28 -22.67
N ALA A 316 -12.47 13.70 -21.61
CA ALA A 316 -13.03 12.36 -21.64
C ALA A 316 -14.39 12.35 -22.38
N GLN A 317 -14.49 11.61 -23.49
CA GLN A 317 -15.78 11.24 -24.06
C GLN A 317 -16.38 10.04 -23.31
N LYS A 318 -17.70 10.08 -23.10
CA LYS A 318 -18.52 9.07 -22.41
C LYS A 318 -18.30 7.66 -22.95
N ILE A 319 -18.21 6.69 -22.03
CA ILE A 319 -18.46 5.28 -22.31
C ILE A 319 -19.93 5.01 -21.95
N ASN A 320 -20.71 4.55 -22.93
CA ASN A 320 -22.05 4.03 -22.71
C ASN A 320 -21.96 2.60 -22.13
N ASP A 321 -22.87 2.33 -21.20
CA ASP A 321 -23.02 1.13 -20.38
C ASP A 321 -22.99 -0.19 -21.16
N GLU A 322 -22.42 -1.23 -20.52
CA GLU A 322 -23.01 -2.56 -20.33
C GLU A 322 -21.96 -3.46 -19.67
N ASN A 323 -22.11 -3.68 -18.35
CA ASN A 323 -21.72 -4.89 -17.60
C ASN A 323 -21.77 -4.59 -16.09
N ILE A 324 -22.97 -4.62 -15.51
CA ILE A 324 -23.16 -4.71 -14.05
C ILE A 324 -23.93 -6.00 -13.80
N ILE A 325 -23.34 -6.92 -13.03
CA ILE A 325 -24.00 -8.15 -12.57
C ILE A 325 -24.53 -7.87 -11.15
N GLU A 326 -25.85 -7.88 -10.98
CA GLU A 326 -26.51 -7.74 -9.68
C GLU A 326 -26.37 -9.00 -8.80
N ILE A 327 -26.14 -8.82 -7.50
CA ILE A 327 -26.26 -9.89 -6.48
C ILE A 327 -27.55 -9.67 -5.68
N LYS A 328 -28.46 -10.64 -5.69
CA LYS A 328 -29.73 -10.59 -4.95
C LYS A 328 -29.51 -10.66 -3.44
N GLY A 329 -30.15 -9.75 -2.69
CA GLY A 329 -30.25 -9.83 -1.22
C GLY A 329 -30.06 -8.51 -0.48
N MET A 330 -29.56 -7.47 -1.14
CA MET A 330 -29.60 -6.10 -0.67
C MET A 330 -30.52 -5.31 -1.58
N GLN A 331 -31.48 -4.56 -1.02
CA GLN A 331 -32.27 -3.62 -1.81
C GLN A 331 -31.33 -2.54 -2.36
N ASN A 332 -30.84 -2.75 -3.57
CA ASN A 332 -30.28 -1.68 -4.38
C ASN A 332 -31.44 -0.78 -4.78
N THR A 333 -31.43 0.47 -4.32
CA THR A 333 -32.12 1.53 -5.07
C THR A 333 -31.38 1.69 -6.38
N ALA A 334 -32.09 1.47 -7.49
CA ALA A 334 -31.55 1.75 -8.82
C ALA A 334 -31.08 3.20 -8.87
N TYR A 335 -29.85 3.42 -9.35
CA TYR A 335 -29.36 4.76 -9.66
C TYR A 335 -29.46 5.00 -11.17
N PHE A 336 -30.70 4.97 -11.65
CA PHE A 336 -31.19 5.63 -12.86
C PHE A 336 -32.64 6.05 -12.64
#